data_AF-A0A369MLZ2-F1
#
_entry.id   AF-A0A369MLZ2-F1
#
_cell.length_a   1.000
_cell.length_b   1.000
_cell.length_c   1.000
_cell.angle_alpha   90.00
_cell.angle_beta   90.00
_cell.angle_gamma   90.00
#
_symmetry.space_group_name_H-M   'P 1'
#
loop_
_entity.id
_entity.type
_entity.pdbx_description
1 polymer ?
#
loop_
_entity_poly.entity_id
_entity_poly.type
_entity_poly.pdbx_seq_one_letter_code
_entity_poly.pdbx_strand_id
1 'polypeptide(L)'
;MLADHIFYGIVAAAVIFTVNIFGFLMKDKGYSSMHSYMSTEQRVFNIVFRIVAPVVVWCFFIWILSYAGFVIQKQDSWFAVAYYWCIRIFLCFVLGQRDEPILFGTIPKAILSCLLAYYFAQFIIGVDIMKLIPSTESVVFQFWIMVAIVAIGLVSGEKGTFDYEKQFYEIQSMVEDILPRRFRQDIALQSLFYSFAMIEDYYRPKHFRWFERIAARFKLAKTTGIMQVKSNKALSDKDSIYASFPIIEGIWDEYLEKADNLYTQAQLKVTEDSYEYILNRMAHCIASDFPYLHARYMGTTQFKGTQFFWSAYNLIAGLSYIKNYDKIIAVCQKPSFSSEEILLTRIEQSKRNTSNY
;
A
#
# COMPACT_ATOMS: atom_id res chain seq x y z
N MET A 1 -3.27 -44.49 -17.24
CA MET A 1 -3.25 -44.65 -15.77
C MET A 1 -1.89 -44.31 -15.17
N LEU A 2 -0.81 -45.10 -15.36
CA LEU A 2 0.50 -44.77 -14.76
C LEU A 2 1.08 -43.42 -15.27
N ALA A 3 0.98 -43.16 -16.58
CA ALA A 3 1.42 -41.91 -17.18
C ALA A 3 0.66 -40.68 -16.63
N ASP A 4 -0.64 -40.82 -16.37
CA ASP A 4 -1.47 -39.74 -15.83
C ASP A 4 -1.07 -39.41 -14.38
N HIS A 5 -0.79 -40.43 -13.57
CA HIS A 5 -0.28 -40.23 -12.21
C HIS A 5 1.12 -39.62 -12.18
N ILE A 6 2.00 -39.98 -13.11
CA ILE A 6 3.32 -39.33 -13.27
C ILE A 6 3.12 -37.85 -13.62
N PHE A 7 2.22 -37.55 -14.56
CA PHE A 7 1.88 -36.17 -14.93
C PHE A 7 1.35 -35.38 -13.73
N TYR A 8 0.44 -35.94 -12.93
CA TYR A 8 -0.07 -35.28 -11.71
C TYR A 8 1.02 -35.11 -10.65
N GLY A 9 2.00 -36.03 -10.57
CA GLY A 9 3.18 -35.86 -9.73
C GLY A 9 4.04 -34.66 -10.14
N ILE A 10 4.20 -34.43 -11.45
CA ILE A 10 4.91 -33.25 -11.98
C ILE A 10 4.14 -31.97 -11.64
N VAL A 11 2.82 -31.96 -11.86
CA VAL A 11 1.96 -30.83 -11.47
C VAL A 11 2.05 -30.58 -9.97
N ALA A 12 2.06 -31.62 -9.14
CA ALA A 12 2.23 -31.50 -7.70
C ALA A 12 3.56 -30.83 -7.32
N ALA A 13 4.67 -31.21 -7.96
CA ALA A 13 5.97 -30.57 -7.74
C ALA A 13 5.94 -29.08 -8.11
N ALA A 14 5.31 -28.72 -9.22
CA ALA A 14 5.11 -27.32 -9.62
C ALA A 14 4.24 -26.55 -8.62
N VAL A 15 3.17 -27.17 -8.11
CA VAL A 15 2.32 -26.60 -7.05
C VAL A 15 3.14 -26.37 -5.77
N ILE A 16 3.98 -27.33 -5.35
CA ILE A 16 4.85 -27.16 -4.17
C ILE A 16 5.76 -25.95 -4.32
N PHE A 17 6.44 -25.83 -5.46
CA PHE A 17 7.36 -24.72 -5.72
C PHE A 17 6.64 -23.38 -5.68
N THR A 18 5.52 -23.26 -6.38
CA THR A 18 4.73 -22.02 -6.46
C THR A 18 4.11 -21.65 -5.11
N VAL A 19 3.53 -22.62 -4.38
CA VAL A 19 2.99 -22.38 -3.03
C VAL A 19 4.09 -21.95 -2.06
N ASN A 20 5.30 -22.50 -2.18
CA ASN A 20 6.43 -22.09 -1.34
C ASN A 20 6.94 -20.69 -1.70
N ILE A 21 6.96 -20.30 -2.98
CA ILE A 21 7.25 -18.92 -3.40
C ILE A 21 6.22 -17.97 -2.79
N PHE A 22 4.92 -18.30 -2.92
CA PHE A 22 3.87 -17.49 -2.30
C PHE A 22 4.03 -17.44 -0.79
N GLY A 23 4.30 -18.55 -0.11
CA GLY A 23 4.61 -18.57 1.33
C GLY A 23 5.79 -17.66 1.69
N PHE A 24 6.89 -17.71 0.93
CA PHE A 24 8.05 -16.86 1.18
C PHE A 24 7.74 -15.37 1.01
N LEU A 25 7.05 -14.97 -0.07
CA LEU A 25 6.60 -13.59 -0.29
C LEU A 25 5.66 -13.07 0.80
N MET A 26 5.03 -13.99 1.53
CA MET A 26 4.06 -13.71 2.57
C MET A 26 4.69 -13.59 3.97
N LYS A 27 6.00 -13.89 4.11
CA LYS A 27 6.67 -14.01 5.41
C LYS A 27 6.57 -12.75 6.27
N ASP A 28 6.64 -11.58 5.64
CA ASP A 28 6.59 -10.27 6.29
C ASP A 28 5.17 -9.68 6.40
N LYS A 29 4.13 -10.41 5.95
CA LYS A 29 2.72 -9.98 5.94
C LYS A 29 1.81 -10.83 6.84
N GLY A 30 2.40 -11.54 7.80
CA GLY A 30 1.68 -12.39 8.76
C GLY A 30 1.77 -13.91 8.50
N TYR A 31 2.39 -14.35 7.40
CA TYR A 31 2.75 -15.76 7.21
C TYR A 31 4.07 -16.07 7.90
N SER A 32 4.10 -16.27 9.22
CA SER A 32 5.36 -16.60 9.87
C SER A 32 5.79 -18.06 9.58
N SER A 33 7.09 -18.26 9.37
CA SER A 33 7.71 -19.53 9.74
C SER A 33 7.87 -19.54 11.27
N MET A 34 6.79 -19.90 11.95
CA MET A 34 6.62 -20.54 13.27
C MET A 34 7.38 -20.06 14.53
N HIS A 35 8.21 -19.01 14.53
CA HIS A 35 9.00 -18.63 15.72
C HIS A 35 8.58 -17.36 16.48
N SER A 36 7.41 -16.78 16.21
CA SER A 36 6.89 -15.65 16.99
C SER A 36 5.47 -15.90 17.49
N TYR A 37 5.14 -15.35 18.65
CA TYR A 37 3.78 -15.29 19.20
C TYR A 37 2.82 -14.78 18.11
N MET A 38 1.97 -15.66 17.57
CA MET A 38 0.99 -15.31 16.55
C MET A 38 -0.32 -14.88 17.20
N SER A 39 -0.91 -13.79 16.71
CA SER A 39 -2.29 -13.43 17.04
C SER A 39 -3.27 -14.50 16.52
N THR A 40 -4.45 -14.58 17.13
CA THR A 40 -5.51 -15.54 16.73
C THR A 40 -5.86 -15.42 15.24
N GLU A 41 -5.86 -14.21 14.70
CA GLU A 41 -6.16 -13.92 13.29
C GLU A 41 -5.08 -14.49 12.35
N GLN A 42 -3.80 -14.32 12.68
CA GLN A 42 -2.69 -14.88 11.90
C GLN A 42 -2.70 -16.42 11.89
N ARG A 43 -3.14 -17.05 12.99
CA ARG A 43 -3.28 -18.51 13.07
C ARG A 43 -4.41 -19.02 12.15
N VAL A 44 -5.58 -18.38 12.20
CA VAL A 44 -6.72 -18.73 11.31
C VAL A 44 -6.31 -18.54 9.85
N PHE A 45 -5.67 -17.41 9.56
CA PHE A 45 -5.15 -17.12 8.23
C PHE A 45 -4.19 -18.21 7.71
N ASN A 46 -3.19 -18.61 8.51
CA ASN A 46 -2.24 -19.66 8.13
C ASN A 46 -2.90 -21.02 7.88
N ILE A 47 -3.95 -21.36 8.63
CA ILE A 47 -4.73 -22.58 8.42
C ILE A 47 -5.45 -22.52 7.06
N VAL A 48 -6.17 -21.42 6.80
CA VAL A 48 -6.92 -21.24 5.56
C VAL A 48 -5.99 -21.21 4.35
N PHE A 49 -4.89 -20.47 4.42
CA PHE A 49 -3.91 -20.39 3.34
C PHE A 49 -3.34 -21.78 3.00
N ARG A 50 -2.96 -22.57 4.00
CA ARG A 50 -2.41 -23.92 3.77
C ARG A 50 -3.41 -24.87 3.11
N ILE A 51 -4.72 -24.70 3.35
CA ILE A 51 -5.78 -25.51 2.73
C ILE A 51 -6.06 -25.04 1.30
N VAL A 52 -6.21 -23.73 1.10
CA VAL A 52 -6.74 -23.12 -0.13
C VAL A 52 -5.65 -22.91 -1.19
N ALA A 53 -4.45 -22.47 -0.80
CA ALA A 53 -3.37 -22.14 -1.74
C ALA A 53 -3.01 -23.28 -2.72
N PRO A 54 -2.79 -24.55 -2.29
CA PRO A 54 -2.47 -25.62 -3.23
C PRO A 54 -3.60 -25.89 -4.22
N VAL A 55 -4.87 -25.73 -3.81
CA VAL A 55 -6.03 -25.91 -4.69
C VAL A 55 -6.11 -24.80 -5.73
N VAL A 56 -5.96 -23.53 -5.31
CA VAL A 56 -5.98 -22.40 -6.24
C VAL A 56 -4.85 -22.50 -7.27
N VAL A 57 -3.62 -22.76 -6.81
CA VAL A 57 -2.46 -22.90 -7.69
C VAL A 57 -2.63 -24.07 -8.66
N TRP A 58 -3.12 -25.21 -8.19
CA TRP A 58 -3.44 -26.35 -9.05
C TRP A 58 -4.50 -26.01 -10.11
N CYS A 59 -5.60 -25.35 -9.74
CA CYS A 59 -6.63 -24.91 -10.68
C CYS A 59 -6.04 -24.03 -11.80
N PHE A 60 -5.13 -23.10 -11.45
CA PHE A 60 -4.42 -22.28 -12.44
C PHE A 60 -3.55 -23.12 -13.37
N PHE A 61 -2.79 -24.08 -12.86
CA PHE A 61 -1.96 -24.95 -13.70
C PHE A 61 -2.81 -25.79 -14.66
N ILE A 62 -3.88 -26.41 -14.19
CA ILE A 62 -4.78 -27.19 -15.04
C ILE A 62 -5.45 -26.31 -16.11
N TRP A 63 -5.80 -25.06 -15.76
CA TRP A 63 -6.32 -24.09 -16.71
C TRP A 63 -5.31 -23.71 -17.79
N ILE A 64 -4.08 -23.35 -17.42
CA ILE A 64 -3.00 -23.01 -18.36
C ILE A 64 -2.69 -24.19 -19.28
N LEU A 65 -2.55 -25.40 -18.74
CA LEU A 65 -2.21 -26.58 -19.52
C LEU A 65 -3.35 -26.98 -20.47
N SER A 66 -4.61 -26.87 -20.02
CA SER A 66 -5.77 -27.10 -20.88
C SER A 66 -5.84 -26.06 -22.02
N TYR A 67 -5.54 -24.79 -21.73
CA TYR A 67 -5.51 -23.72 -22.72
C TYR A 67 -4.38 -23.92 -23.74
N ALA A 68 -3.22 -24.43 -23.29
CA ALA A 68 -2.10 -24.79 -24.15
C ALA A 68 -2.35 -26.08 -24.98
N GLY A 69 -3.52 -26.70 -24.89
CA GLY A 69 -3.92 -27.83 -25.72
C GLY A 69 -3.52 -29.21 -25.18
N PHE A 70 -3.04 -29.31 -23.93
CA PHE A 70 -2.74 -30.60 -23.32
C PHE A 70 -4.03 -31.37 -23.02
N VAL A 71 -4.07 -32.64 -23.42
CA VAL A 71 -5.18 -33.56 -23.08
C VAL A 71 -5.01 -34.00 -21.63
N ILE A 72 -5.87 -33.47 -20.75
CA ILE A 72 -5.83 -33.75 -19.30
C ILE A 72 -7.14 -34.41 -18.89
N GLN A 73 -7.05 -35.49 -18.12
CA GLN A 73 -8.22 -36.10 -17.50
C GLN A 73 -8.65 -35.26 -16.28
N LYS A 74 -9.44 -34.21 -16.57
CA LYS A 74 -9.84 -33.16 -15.62
C LYS A 74 -10.44 -33.70 -14.31
N GLN A 75 -11.24 -34.77 -14.38
CA GLN A 75 -11.88 -35.38 -13.20
C GLN A 75 -10.87 -36.03 -12.23
N ASP A 76 -9.75 -36.54 -12.72
CA ASP A 76 -8.73 -37.19 -11.90
C ASP A 76 -7.59 -36.23 -11.51
N SER A 77 -7.61 -35.00 -12.04
CA SER A 77 -6.52 -34.05 -11.83
C SER A 77 -6.33 -33.63 -10.36
N TRP A 78 -7.31 -33.86 -9.47
CA TRP A 78 -7.19 -33.61 -8.03
C TRP A 78 -6.10 -34.47 -7.36
N PHE A 79 -5.67 -35.58 -7.96
CA PHE A 79 -4.54 -36.37 -7.46
C PHE A 79 -3.25 -35.55 -7.34
N ALA A 80 -3.09 -34.48 -8.13
CA ALA A 80 -1.97 -33.56 -7.98
C ALA A 80 -1.94 -32.88 -6.60
N VAL A 81 -3.11 -32.52 -6.04
CA VAL A 81 -3.20 -31.95 -4.69
C VAL A 81 -2.93 -33.02 -3.62
N ALA A 82 -3.36 -34.26 -3.85
CA ALA A 82 -3.04 -35.38 -2.97
C ALA A 82 -1.52 -35.64 -2.93
N TYR A 83 -0.88 -35.70 -4.10
CA TYR A 83 0.58 -35.85 -4.19
C TYR A 83 1.34 -34.67 -3.60
N TYR A 84 0.84 -33.45 -3.75
CA TYR A 84 1.38 -32.28 -3.06
C TYR A 84 1.46 -32.54 -1.55
N TRP A 85 0.38 -33.01 -0.92
CA TRP A 85 0.36 -33.29 0.52
C TRP A 85 1.22 -34.49 0.90
N CYS A 86 1.23 -35.56 0.11
CA CYS A 86 2.11 -36.72 0.35
C CYS A 86 3.58 -36.29 0.37
N ILE A 87 4.02 -35.52 -0.64
CA ILE A 87 5.39 -35.02 -0.72
C ILE A 87 5.68 -34.07 0.44
N ARG A 88 4.75 -33.16 0.79
CA ARG A 88 4.94 -32.23 1.91
C ARG A 88 5.09 -32.95 3.25
N ILE A 89 4.24 -33.93 3.54
CA ILE A 89 4.33 -34.74 4.75
C ILE A 89 5.64 -35.53 4.76
N PHE A 90 6.03 -36.12 3.62
CA PHE A 90 7.30 -36.82 3.47
C PHE A 90 8.51 -35.90 3.74
N LEU A 91 8.51 -34.70 3.17
CA LEU A 91 9.56 -33.70 3.41
C LEU A 91 9.62 -33.28 4.88
N CYS A 92 8.49 -33.13 5.57
CA CYS A 92 8.46 -32.87 7.00
C CYS A 92 9.08 -34.02 7.81
N PHE A 93 8.90 -35.27 7.39
CA PHE A 93 9.55 -36.42 8.03
C PHE A 93 11.06 -36.46 7.77
N VAL A 94 11.50 -36.24 6.52
CA VAL A 94 12.92 -36.35 6.11
C VAL A 94 13.75 -35.18 6.61
N LEU A 95 13.25 -33.95 6.51
CA LEU A 95 14.00 -32.75 6.85
C LEU A 95 13.94 -32.41 8.35
N GLY A 96 13.18 -33.18 9.15
CA GLY A 96 13.01 -32.95 10.58
C GLY A 96 12.30 -31.64 10.93
N GLN A 97 11.81 -30.89 9.93
CA GLN A 97 11.07 -29.64 10.10
C GLN A 97 9.62 -29.94 10.49
N ARG A 98 9.40 -30.16 11.79
CA ARG A 98 8.08 -30.39 12.38
C ARG A 98 7.56 -29.10 13.00
N ASP A 99 6.95 -28.27 12.16
CA ASP A 99 6.38 -27.00 12.61
C ASP A 99 5.06 -27.18 13.37
N GLU A 100 4.32 -28.28 13.12
CA GLU A 100 3.05 -28.60 13.77
C GLU A 100 2.91 -30.12 14.00
N PRO A 101 2.09 -30.55 14.99
CA PRO A 101 1.77 -31.96 15.14
C PRO A 101 1.12 -32.51 13.87
N ILE A 102 1.69 -33.57 13.31
CA ILE A 102 1.25 -34.15 12.03
C ILE A 102 -0.22 -34.58 12.12
N LEU A 103 -0.57 -35.34 13.18
CA LEU A 103 -1.88 -35.97 13.31
C LEU A 103 -3.03 -34.98 13.47
N PHE A 104 -2.85 -33.94 14.30
CA PHE A 104 -3.91 -33.00 14.65
C PHE A 104 -3.78 -31.62 13.97
N GLY A 105 -2.65 -31.36 13.29
CA GLY A 105 -2.41 -30.10 12.58
C GLY A 105 -2.39 -30.29 11.06
N THR A 106 -1.49 -31.15 10.56
CA THR A 106 -1.22 -31.26 9.12
C THR A 106 -2.25 -32.14 8.40
N ILE A 107 -2.60 -33.30 8.96
CA ILE A 107 -3.53 -34.26 8.35
C ILE A 107 -4.92 -33.64 8.11
N PRO A 108 -5.56 -32.93 9.07
CA PRO A 108 -6.87 -32.32 8.82
C PRO A 108 -6.85 -31.30 7.68
N LYS A 109 -5.77 -30.50 7.57
CA LYS A 109 -5.58 -29.54 6.48
C LYS A 109 -5.44 -30.25 5.13
N ALA A 110 -4.67 -31.34 5.10
CA ALA A 110 -4.52 -32.17 3.90
C ALA A 110 -5.85 -32.76 3.44
N ILE A 111 -6.64 -33.33 4.36
CA ILE A 111 -7.96 -33.89 4.06
C ILE A 111 -8.88 -32.80 3.49
N LEU A 112 -9.02 -31.66 4.17
CA LEU A 112 -9.88 -30.56 3.71
C LEU A 112 -9.45 -30.02 2.34
N SER A 113 -8.14 -29.91 2.11
CA SER A 113 -7.58 -29.45 0.84
C SER A 113 -7.84 -30.45 -0.30
N CYS A 114 -7.67 -31.76 -0.05
CA CYS A 114 -7.98 -32.80 -1.02
C CYS A 114 -9.49 -32.89 -1.33
N LEU A 115 -10.36 -32.78 -0.32
CA LEU A 115 -11.81 -32.76 -0.53
C LEU A 115 -12.25 -31.56 -1.37
N LEU A 116 -11.67 -30.40 -1.10
CA LEU A 116 -11.90 -29.19 -1.89
C LEU A 116 -11.41 -29.36 -3.34
N ALA A 117 -10.22 -29.91 -3.55
CA ALA A 117 -9.70 -30.20 -4.88
C ALA A 117 -10.57 -31.21 -5.63
N TYR A 118 -11.02 -32.27 -4.95
CA TYR A 118 -11.94 -33.26 -5.50
C TYR A 118 -13.25 -32.62 -5.96
N TYR A 119 -13.85 -31.77 -5.12
CA TYR A 119 -15.06 -31.02 -5.49
C TYR A 119 -14.84 -30.19 -6.77
N PHE A 120 -13.72 -29.47 -6.85
CA PHE A 120 -13.39 -28.69 -8.04
C PHE A 120 -13.17 -29.56 -9.27
N ALA A 121 -12.46 -30.69 -9.15
CA ALA A 121 -12.23 -31.60 -10.26
C ALA A 121 -13.52 -32.20 -10.80
N GLN A 122 -14.44 -32.62 -9.93
CA GLN A 122 -15.67 -33.29 -10.34
C GLN A 122 -16.74 -32.32 -10.85
N PHE A 123 -16.98 -31.22 -10.14
CA PHE A 123 -18.16 -30.38 -10.38
C PHE A 123 -17.86 -29.10 -11.15
N ILE A 124 -16.61 -28.67 -11.23
CA ILE A 124 -16.21 -27.42 -11.89
C ILE A 124 -15.36 -27.75 -13.12
N ILE A 125 -14.12 -28.17 -12.91
CA ILE A 125 -13.12 -28.38 -13.98
C ILE A 125 -13.53 -29.52 -14.90
N GLY A 126 -13.99 -30.64 -14.35
CA GLY A 126 -14.41 -31.83 -15.10
C GLY A 126 -15.64 -31.62 -15.98
N VAL A 127 -16.51 -30.67 -15.62
CA VAL A 127 -17.70 -30.32 -16.40
C VAL A 127 -17.34 -29.31 -17.49
N ASP A 128 -16.77 -28.18 -17.09
CA ASP A 128 -16.27 -27.16 -18.00
C ASP A 128 -15.25 -26.29 -17.27
N ILE A 129 -14.03 -26.26 -17.78
CA ILE A 129 -12.95 -25.49 -17.19
C ILE A 129 -13.20 -23.98 -17.25
N MET A 130 -14.05 -23.51 -18.17
CA MET A 130 -14.44 -22.11 -18.24
C MET A 130 -15.33 -21.70 -17.07
N LYS A 131 -15.99 -22.66 -16.38
CA LYS A 131 -16.71 -22.39 -15.13
C LYS A 131 -15.80 -22.01 -13.97
N LEU A 132 -14.49 -22.17 -14.10
CA LEU A 132 -13.53 -21.63 -13.14
C LEU A 132 -13.55 -20.10 -13.11
N ILE A 133 -13.97 -19.47 -14.22
CA ILE A 133 -14.21 -18.03 -14.32
C ILE A 133 -15.53 -17.72 -13.57
N PRO A 134 -15.49 -16.80 -12.59
CA PRO A 134 -16.66 -16.52 -11.76
C PRO A 134 -17.83 -15.95 -12.58
N SER A 135 -19.00 -16.57 -12.43
CA SER A 135 -20.29 -15.96 -12.79
C SER A 135 -21.08 -15.61 -11.52
N THR A 136 -21.87 -14.54 -11.56
CA THR A 136 -22.53 -13.92 -10.40
C THR A 136 -23.46 -14.84 -9.60
N GLU A 137 -23.87 -15.97 -10.18
CA GLU A 137 -24.80 -16.94 -9.56
C GLU A 137 -24.11 -18.27 -9.17
N SER A 138 -22.78 -18.37 -9.33
CA SER A 138 -22.07 -19.63 -9.15
C SER A 138 -21.45 -19.80 -7.76
N VAL A 139 -21.40 -21.05 -7.28
CA VAL A 139 -20.62 -21.45 -6.09
C VAL A 139 -19.12 -21.11 -6.28
N VAL A 140 -18.65 -21.07 -7.53
CA VAL A 140 -17.29 -20.64 -7.89
C VAL A 140 -17.04 -19.18 -7.54
N PHE A 141 -18.03 -18.30 -7.72
CA PHE A 141 -17.93 -16.90 -7.28
C PHE A 141 -17.82 -16.77 -5.76
N GLN A 142 -18.58 -17.55 -4.99
CA GLN A 142 -18.46 -17.57 -3.52
C GLN A 142 -17.08 -18.07 -3.07
N PHE A 143 -16.54 -19.08 -3.73
CA PHE A 143 -15.16 -19.53 -3.51
C PHE A 143 -14.14 -18.44 -3.82
N TRP A 144 -14.28 -17.74 -4.96
CA TRP A 144 -13.40 -16.62 -5.30
C TRP A 144 -13.53 -15.43 -4.34
N ILE A 145 -14.72 -15.18 -3.78
CA ILE A 145 -14.89 -14.21 -2.69
C ILE A 145 -14.12 -14.66 -1.45
N MET A 146 -14.20 -15.94 -1.06
CA MET A 146 -13.42 -16.45 0.07
C MET A 146 -11.91 -16.31 -0.19
N VAL A 147 -11.45 -16.66 -1.39
CA VAL A 147 -10.06 -16.44 -1.82
C VAL A 147 -9.70 -14.96 -1.81
N ALA A 148 -10.61 -14.07 -2.24
CA ALA A 148 -10.40 -12.63 -2.25
C ALA A 148 -10.38 -12.03 -0.84
N ILE A 149 -11.21 -12.48 0.09
CA ILE A 149 -11.19 -12.06 1.50
C ILE A 149 -9.88 -12.48 2.14
N VAL A 150 -9.45 -13.73 1.90
CA VAL A 150 -8.15 -14.22 2.33
C VAL A 150 -7.04 -13.37 1.69
N ALA A 151 -7.12 -13.10 0.39
CA ALA A 151 -6.22 -12.24 -0.40
C ALA A 151 -6.12 -10.81 0.14
N ILE A 152 -7.24 -10.21 0.53
CA ILE A 152 -7.33 -8.87 1.13
C ILE A 152 -6.72 -8.90 2.53
N GLY A 153 -6.99 -9.94 3.32
CA GLY A 153 -6.27 -10.20 4.58
C GLY A 153 -4.74 -10.28 4.39
N LEU A 154 -4.26 -10.79 3.24
CA LEU A 154 -2.82 -10.82 2.89
C LEU A 154 -2.21 -9.43 2.71
N VAL A 155 -3.00 -8.50 2.17
CA VAL A 155 -2.57 -7.13 1.90
C VAL A 155 -2.66 -6.28 3.15
N SER A 156 -3.65 -6.60 4.00
CA SER A 156 -4.00 -5.86 5.21
C SER A 156 -3.29 -6.36 6.47
N GLY A 157 -2.42 -7.37 6.39
CA GLY A 157 -1.66 -7.88 7.54
C GLY A 157 -0.98 -6.75 8.31
N GLU A 158 -1.05 -6.81 9.66
CA GLU A 158 -0.47 -5.79 10.54
C GLU A 158 0.96 -5.48 10.11
N LYS A 159 1.11 -4.29 9.51
CA LYS A 159 2.40 -3.76 9.14
C LYS A 159 3.20 -3.65 10.44
N GLY A 160 4.39 -4.27 10.47
CA GLY A 160 5.37 -3.97 11.52
C GLY A 160 5.56 -2.46 11.68
N THR A 161 6.20 -2.04 12.78
CA THR A 161 6.49 -0.62 13.06
C THR A 161 6.92 0.09 11.78
N PHE A 162 6.08 1.02 11.32
CA PHE A 162 6.26 1.65 10.04
C PHE A 162 7.57 2.46 10.02
N ASP A 163 8.45 2.14 9.07
CA ASP A 163 9.74 2.80 8.92
C ASP A 163 9.59 4.09 8.11
N TYR A 164 9.29 5.17 8.82
CA TYR A 164 9.13 6.52 8.25
C TYR A 164 10.40 7.00 7.54
N GLU A 165 11.58 6.66 8.08
CA GLU A 165 12.87 7.12 7.56
C GLU A 165 13.16 6.48 6.21
N LYS A 166 13.02 5.16 6.12
CA LYS A 166 13.20 4.44 4.86
C LYS A 166 12.25 4.98 3.78
N GLN A 167 10.99 5.16 4.11
CA GLN A 167 10.02 5.64 3.13
C GLN A 167 10.31 7.08 2.68
N PHE A 168 10.71 7.95 3.61
CA PHE A 168 11.13 9.30 3.29
C PHE A 168 12.27 9.32 2.26
N TYR A 169 13.33 8.54 2.49
CA TYR A 169 14.47 8.48 1.56
C TYR A 169 14.11 7.86 0.20
N GLU A 170 13.23 6.86 0.17
CA GLU A 170 12.72 6.33 -1.09
C GLU A 170 12.02 7.43 -1.90
N ILE A 171 11.15 8.22 -1.28
CA ILE A 171 10.46 9.34 -1.93
C ILE A 171 11.43 10.45 -2.32
N GLN A 172 12.34 10.83 -1.41
CA GLN A 172 13.34 11.87 -1.64
C GLN A 172 14.18 11.58 -2.88
N SER A 173 14.65 10.34 -3.05
CA SER A 173 15.44 9.93 -4.21
C SER A 173 14.71 10.11 -5.56
N MET A 174 13.38 10.13 -5.57
CA MET A 174 12.57 10.37 -6.76
C MET A 174 12.33 11.86 -7.02
N VAL A 175 12.44 12.70 -5.99
CA VAL A 175 12.00 14.10 -5.97
C VAL A 175 13.17 15.08 -6.06
N GLU A 176 14.36 14.72 -5.57
CA GLU A 176 15.50 15.63 -5.36
C GLU A 176 15.81 16.53 -6.57
N ASP A 177 15.83 15.95 -7.77
CA ASP A 177 16.15 16.68 -9.00
C ASP A 177 15.03 17.60 -9.51
N ILE A 178 13.77 17.33 -9.12
CA ILE A 178 12.58 17.96 -9.70
C ILE A 178 11.86 18.90 -8.73
N LEU A 179 12.36 19.04 -7.50
CA LEU A 179 11.72 19.84 -6.47
C LEU A 179 11.67 21.33 -6.89
N PRO A 180 10.50 21.99 -6.91
CA PRO A 180 10.40 23.40 -7.28
C PRO A 180 11.16 24.30 -6.29
N ARG A 181 11.56 25.49 -6.76
CA ARG A 181 12.33 26.45 -5.95
C ARG A 181 11.65 26.78 -4.62
N ARG A 182 10.33 26.96 -4.63
CA ARG A 182 9.54 27.26 -3.43
C ARG A 182 9.70 26.21 -2.34
N PHE A 183 9.53 24.93 -2.68
CA PHE A 183 9.70 23.82 -1.76
C PHE A 183 11.13 23.68 -1.24
N ARG A 184 12.15 24.12 -2.00
CA ARG A 184 13.54 24.15 -1.50
C ARG A 184 13.78 25.26 -0.47
N GLN A 185 13.02 26.34 -0.55
CA GLN A 185 13.13 27.50 0.36
C GLN A 185 12.23 27.36 1.58
N ASP A 186 11.10 26.67 1.45
CA ASP A 186 10.07 26.52 2.47
C ASP A 186 10.10 25.11 3.07
N ILE A 187 10.79 24.96 4.20
CA ILE A 187 10.93 23.68 4.90
C ILE A 187 9.59 23.14 5.40
N ALA A 188 8.68 24.02 5.83
CA ALA A 188 7.36 23.60 6.32
C ALA A 188 6.51 23.04 5.16
N LEU A 189 6.49 23.72 4.02
CA LEU A 189 5.84 23.25 2.79
C LEU A 189 6.47 21.95 2.27
N GLN A 190 7.80 21.85 2.31
CA GLN A 190 8.51 20.63 1.94
C GLN A 190 8.12 19.45 2.83
N SER A 191 8.06 19.68 4.15
CA SER A 191 7.64 18.68 5.14
C SER A 191 6.21 18.22 4.90
N LEU A 192 5.31 19.17 4.57
CA LEU A 192 3.93 18.88 4.22
C LEU A 192 3.84 18.01 2.96
N PHE A 193 4.59 18.35 1.90
CA PHE A 193 4.66 17.54 0.68
C PHE A 193 5.09 16.10 0.95
N TYR A 194 6.22 15.92 1.65
CA TYR A 194 6.72 14.58 1.94
C TYR A 194 5.74 13.78 2.80
N SER A 195 5.09 14.44 3.77
CA SER A 195 4.07 13.76 4.59
C SER A 195 2.90 13.23 3.74
N PHE A 196 2.40 13.99 2.77
CA PHE A 196 1.33 13.52 1.87
C PHE A 196 1.82 12.36 0.99
N ALA A 197 3.02 12.49 0.41
CA ALA A 197 3.60 11.44 -0.42
C ALA A 197 3.82 10.13 0.36
N MET A 198 4.28 10.24 1.60
CA MET A 198 4.49 9.11 2.51
C MET A 198 3.17 8.43 2.88
N ILE A 199 2.11 9.20 3.15
CA ILE A 199 0.78 8.66 3.45
C ILE A 199 0.21 7.92 2.24
N GLU A 200 0.30 8.52 1.05
CA GLU A 200 -0.16 7.89 -0.19
C GLU A 200 0.57 6.58 -0.48
N ASP A 201 1.90 6.58 -0.36
CA ASP A 201 2.70 5.37 -0.58
C ASP A 201 2.44 4.31 0.50
N TYR A 202 2.15 4.71 1.74
CA TYR A 202 1.77 3.79 2.81
C TYR A 202 0.48 3.05 2.45
N TYR A 203 -0.54 3.75 1.97
CA TYR A 203 -1.82 3.12 1.62
C TYR A 203 -1.79 2.39 0.28
N ARG A 204 -0.86 2.74 -0.62
CA ARG A 204 -0.80 2.17 -1.98
C ARG A 204 0.61 1.69 -2.35
N PRO A 205 1.01 0.50 -1.86
CA PRO A 205 2.34 -0.02 -2.11
C PRO A 205 2.61 -0.30 -3.60
N LYS A 206 3.89 -0.35 -3.99
CA LYS A 206 4.39 -0.47 -5.37
C LYS A 206 3.66 -1.48 -6.27
N HIS A 207 3.24 -2.62 -5.71
CA HIS A 207 2.53 -3.67 -6.46
C HIS A 207 1.10 -3.25 -6.86
N PHE A 208 0.36 -2.55 -6.00
CA PHE A 208 -0.94 -1.98 -6.37
C PHE A 208 -0.81 -0.95 -7.48
N ARG A 209 0.20 -0.08 -7.39
CA ARG A 209 0.51 0.92 -8.43
C ARG A 209 0.91 0.28 -9.76
N TRP A 210 1.50 -0.91 -9.74
CA TRP A 210 1.80 -1.66 -10.96
C TRP A 210 0.52 -2.22 -11.61
N PHE A 211 -0.38 -2.83 -10.83
CA PHE A 211 -1.67 -3.30 -11.34
C PHE A 211 -2.53 -2.16 -11.91
N GLU A 212 -2.53 -0.99 -11.27
CA GLU A 212 -3.26 0.18 -11.77
C GLU A 212 -2.70 0.73 -13.08
N ARG A 213 -1.37 0.72 -13.26
CA ARG A 213 -0.75 1.11 -14.53
C ARG A 213 -1.16 0.17 -15.66
N ILE A 214 -1.30 -1.12 -15.37
CA ILE A 214 -1.83 -2.09 -16.33
C ILE A 214 -3.31 -1.80 -16.61
N ALA A 215 -4.13 -1.60 -15.58
CA ALA A 215 -5.57 -1.30 -15.73
C ALA A 215 -5.83 0.03 -16.48
N ALA A 216 -5.00 1.06 -16.26
CA ALA A 216 -5.06 2.34 -16.96
C ALA A 216 -4.74 2.20 -18.46
N ARG A 217 -3.89 1.23 -18.83
CA ARG A 217 -3.62 0.88 -20.24
C ARG A 217 -4.88 0.36 -20.95
N PHE A 218 -5.81 -0.19 -20.20
CA PHE A 218 -7.14 -0.61 -20.65
C PHE A 218 -8.24 0.43 -20.37
N LYS A 219 -7.89 1.67 -20.00
CA LYS A 219 -8.80 2.79 -19.66
C LYS A 219 -9.71 2.52 -18.44
N LEU A 220 -9.37 1.57 -17.58
CA LEU A 220 -10.17 1.20 -16.40
C LEU A 220 -9.81 1.99 -15.12
N ALA A 221 -8.65 2.68 -15.10
CA ALA A 221 -8.21 3.50 -13.96
C ALA A 221 -7.99 4.97 -14.37
N LYS A 222 -8.43 5.91 -13.52
CA LYS A 222 -8.39 7.37 -13.75
C LYS A 222 -7.27 8.11 -13.00
N THR A 223 -6.62 7.44 -12.04
CA THR A 223 -5.53 7.98 -11.22
C THR A 223 -4.40 6.93 -11.18
N THR A 224 -3.16 7.36 -11.39
CA THR A 224 -1.98 6.46 -11.44
C THR A 224 -0.77 7.17 -10.85
N GLY A 225 0.16 6.41 -10.24
CA GLY A 225 1.36 6.94 -9.59
C GLY A 225 1.20 7.18 -8.08
N ILE A 226 2.28 7.61 -7.42
CA ILE A 226 2.32 7.81 -5.95
C ILE A 226 1.31 8.85 -5.48
N MET A 227 1.21 9.99 -6.15
CA MET A 227 0.43 11.14 -5.67
C MET A 227 -1.03 11.17 -6.17
N GLN A 228 -1.50 10.10 -6.81
CA GLN A 228 -2.91 9.91 -7.19
C GLN A 228 -3.57 11.07 -7.95
N VAL A 229 -2.79 11.84 -8.70
CA VAL A 229 -3.30 12.97 -9.49
C VAL A 229 -4.16 12.47 -10.64
N LYS A 230 -5.35 13.06 -10.82
CA LYS A 230 -6.26 12.74 -11.92
C LYS A 230 -5.61 13.08 -13.26
N SER A 231 -5.46 12.08 -14.12
CA SER A 231 -4.89 12.26 -15.45
C SER A 231 -5.57 11.36 -16.47
N ASN A 232 -5.72 11.85 -17.69
CA ASN A 232 -6.25 11.09 -18.82
C ASN A 232 -5.23 10.09 -19.39
N LYS A 233 -3.99 10.08 -18.87
CA LYS A 233 -2.90 9.18 -19.26
C LYS A 233 -2.29 8.54 -18.02
N ALA A 234 -1.79 7.31 -18.15
CA ALA A 234 -1.04 6.66 -17.09
C ALA A 234 0.24 7.44 -16.77
N LEU A 235 0.38 7.88 -15.52
CA LEU A 235 1.54 8.62 -15.02
C LEU A 235 2.54 7.66 -14.39
N SER A 236 3.84 7.95 -14.58
CA SER A 236 4.87 7.34 -13.74
C SER A 236 4.80 7.93 -12.33
N ASP A 237 5.50 7.29 -11.38
CA ASP A 237 5.57 7.79 -10.01
C ASP A 237 6.18 9.21 -9.97
N LYS A 238 7.18 9.49 -10.82
CA LYS A 238 7.83 10.80 -10.96
C LYS A 238 6.90 11.85 -11.61
N ASP A 239 6.16 11.46 -12.66
CA ASP A 239 5.21 12.37 -13.32
C ASP A 239 4.03 12.72 -12.40
N SER A 240 3.56 11.76 -11.60
CA SER A 240 2.52 11.97 -10.61
C SER A 240 2.97 12.92 -9.50
N ILE A 241 4.22 12.82 -9.07
CA ILE A 241 4.83 13.77 -8.13
C ILE A 241 4.91 15.17 -8.75
N TYR A 242 5.39 15.28 -9.99
CA TYR A 242 5.48 16.57 -10.67
C TYR A 242 4.11 17.25 -10.79
N ALA A 243 3.07 16.47 -11.09
CA ALA A 243 1.71 16.98 -11.19
C ALA A 243 1.07 17.39 -9.85
N SER A 244 1.60 16.94 -8.70
CA SER A 244 1.04 17.26 -7.39
C SER A 244 1.55 18.57 -6.81
N PHE A 245 2.73 19.06 -7.24
CA PHE A 245 3.29 20.32 -6.77
C PHE A 245 2.31 21.50 -6.81
N PRO A 246 1.66 21.84 -7.95
CA PRO A 246 0.73 22.98 -7.97
C PRO A 246 -0.50 22.78 -7.08
N ILE A 247 -0.92 21.53 -6.85
CA ILE A 247 -2.05 21.23 -5.95
C ILE A 247 -1.66 21.53 -4.51
N ILE A 248 -0.48 21.07 -4.09
CA ILE A 248 0.01 21.26 -2.72
C ILE A 248 0.37 22.72 -2.46
N GLU A 249 0.94 23.43 -3.44
CA GLU A 249 1.13 24.88 -3.37
C GLU A 249 -0.19 25.62 -3.18
N GLY A 250 -1.25 25.24 -3.91
CA GLY A 250 -2.57 25.84 -3.74
C GLY A 250 -3.17 25.60 -2.34
N ILE A 251 -3.00 24.40 -1.77
CA ILE A 251 -3.43 24.09 -0.40
C ILE A 251 -2.64 24.91 0.61
N TRP A 252 -1.34 25.07 0.39
CA TRP A 252 -0.47 25.86 1.25
C TRP A 252 -0.82 27.34 1.20
N ASP A 253 -1.09 27.89 0.02
CA ASP A 253 -1.51 29.28 -0.15
C ASP A 253 -2.83 29.54 0.55
N GLU A 254 -3.80 28.63 0.38
CA GLU A 254 -5.09 28.68 1.08
C GLU A 254 -4.90 28.63 2.61
N TYR A 255 -3.94 27.83 3.10
CA TYR A 255 -3.63 27.74 4.53
C TYR A 255 -2.99 29.02 5.06
N LEU A 256 -2.00 29.57 4.37
CA LEU A 256 -1.37 30.85 4.71
C LEU A 256 -2.39 32.01 4.68
N GLU A 257 -3.39 31.94 3.80
CA GLU A 257 -4.43 32.94 3.66
C GLU A 257 -5.41 32.91 4.84
N LYS A 258 -5.92 31.73 5.19
CA LYS A 258 -7.10 31.55 6.05
C LYS A 258 -6.80 31.41 7.54
N ALA A 259 -5.57 31.06 7.90
CA ALA A 259 -5.24 30.71 9.26
C ALA A 259 -4.77 31.94 10.06
N ASP A 260 -5.72 32.67 10.65
CA ASP A 260 -5.46 33.89 11.45
C ASP A 260 -4.53 33.63 12.65
N ASN A 261 -4.54 32.39 13.16
CA ASN A 261 -3.61 31.89 14.16
C ASN A 261 -2.15 31.88 13.68
N LEU A 262 -1.86 31.82 12.37
CA LEU A 262 -0.48 31.81 11.87
C LEU A 262 0.21 33.17 12.06
N TYR A 263 -0.50 34.28 11.88
CA TYR A 263 0.05 35.62 12.06
C TYR A 263 0.47 35.87 13.52
N THR A 264 -0.23 35.25 14.48
CA THR A 264 0.00 35.43 15.91
C THR A 264 0.90 34.34 16.50
N GLN A 265 0.61 33.08 16.22
CA GLN A 265 1.36 31.93 16.76
C GLN A 265 2.64 31.67 15.97
N ALA A 266 2.54 31.53 14.64
CA ALA A 266 3.71 31.26 13.78
C ALA A 266 4.54 32.52 13.45
N GLN A 267 4.08 33.70 13.88
CA GLN A 267 4.63 35.00 13.51
C GLN A 267 4.76 35.17 11.99
N LEU A 268 3.78 34.64 11.25
CA LEU A 268 3.72 34.77 9.81
C LEU A 268 3.64 36.26 9.44
N LYS A 269 4.59 36.71 8.61
CA LYS A 269 4.55 38.00 7.95
C LYS A 269 4.56 37.76 6.46
N VAL A 270 3.65 38.45 5.78
CA VAL A 270 3.51 38.35 4.33
C VAL A 270 3.76 39.73 3.74
N THR A 271 4.53 39.77 2.67
CA THR A 271 4.86 40.96 1.88
C THR A 271 4.42 40.73 0.44
N GLU A 272 4.59 41.75 -0.41
CA GLU A 272 4.19 41.66 -1.82
C GLU A 272 4.86 40.51 -2.58
N ASP A 273 6.12 40.18 -2.26
CA ASP A 273 6.91 39.18 -3.01
C ASP A 273 7.38 37.99 -2.15
N SER A 274 7.14 38.02 -0.85
CA SER A 274 7.71 37.04 0.08
C SER A 274 6.88 36.83 1.33
N TYR A 275 7.12 35.73 2.02
CA TYR A 275 6.59 35.51 3.36
C TYR A 275 7.68 34.96 4.28
N GLU A 276 7.58 35.29 5.57
CA GLU A 276 8.46 34.79 6.61
C GLU A 276 7.69 34.28 7.82
N TYR A 277 8.22 33.25 8.48
CA TYR A 277 7.64 32.67 9.69
C TYR A 277 8.72 32.03 10.57
N ILE A 278 8.41 31.80 11.85
CA ILE A 278 9.28 31.00 12.74
C ILE A 278 9.01 29.52 12.51
N LEU A 279 10.03 28.77 12.08
CA LEU A 279 9.88 27.39 11.62
C LEU A 279 9.22 26.46 12.65
N ASN A 280 9.70 26.45 13.88
CA ASN A 280 9.15 25.59 14.94
C ASN A 280 7.67 25.88 15.17
N ARG A 281 7.30 27.15 15.22
CA ARG A 281 5.92 27.56 15.51
C ARG A 281 4.98 27.23 14.35
N MET A 282 5.43 27.47 13.12
CA MET A 282 4.70 27.04 11.92
C MET A 282 4.51 25.53 11.89
N ALA A 283 5.54 24.74 12.23
CA ALA A 283 5.42 23.29 12.30
C ALA A 283 4.36 22.82 13.32
N HIS A 284 4.28 23.48 14.49
CA HIS A 284 3.24 23.18 15.48
C HIS A 284 1.83 23.53 15.00
N CYS A 285 1.65 24.67 14.32
CA CYS A 285 0.37 25.03 13.70
C CYS A 285 -0.04 23.99 12.65
N ILE A 286 0.89 23.61 11.75
CA ILE A 286 0.62 22.58 10.74
C ILE A 286 0.28 21.24 11.39
N ALA A 287 1.00 20.83 12.44
CA ALA A 287 0.73 19.58 13.12
C ALA A 287 -0.68 19.54 13.76
N SER A 288 -1.13 20.66 14.31
CA SER A 288 -2.48 20.85 14.83
C SER A 288 -3.53 20.76 13.71
N ASP A 289 -3.26 21.44 12.60
CA ASP A 289 -4.21 21.56 11.48
C ASP A 289 -4.03 20.46 10.42
N PHE A 290 -3.13 19.51 10.68
CA PHE A 290 -2.74 18.47 9.72
C PHE A 290 -3.92 17.66 9.18
N PRO A 291 -4.89 17.22 10.01
CA PRO A 291 -6.05 16.49 9.50
C PRO A 291 -6.86 17.30 8.47
N TYR A 292 -6.94 18.63 8.62
CA TYR A 292 -7.62 19.51 7.68
C TYR A 292 -6.82 19.66 6.38
N LEU A 293 -5.52 19.93 6.49
CA LEU A 293 -4.63 20.05 5.33
C LEU A 293 -4.62 18.77 4.49
N HIS A 294 -4.52 17.62 5.16
CA HIS A 294 -4.57 16.32 4.52
C HIS A 294 -5.94 16.04 3.89
N ALA A 295 -7.04 16.40 4.56
CA ALA A 295 -8.38 16.27 4.00
C ALA A 295 -8.58 17.14 2.75
N ARG A 296 -7.96 18.31 2.68
CA ARG A 296 -8.01 19.16 1.50
C ARG A 296 -7.32 18.51 0.29
N TYR A 297 -6.26 17.74 0.54
CA TYR A 297 -5.53 16.98 -0.47
C TYR A 297 -6.28 15.71 -0.91
N MET A 298 -6.74 14.89 0.04
CA MET A 298 -7.36 13.57 -0.21
C MET A 298 -8.88 13.59 -0.44
N GLY A 299 -9.57 14.63 0.02
CA GLY A 299 -11.03 14.70 0.06
C GLY A 299 -11.70 13.92 1.20
N THR A 300 -10.94 13.41 2.19
CA THR A 300 -11.49 12.68 3.35
C THR A 300 -10.79 13.04 4.66
N THR A 301 -11.53 13.08 5.78
CA THR A 301 -11.07 13.59 7.09
C THR A 301 -10.68 12.49 8.10
N GLN A 302 -10.67 11.22 7.70
CA GLN A 302 -10.58 10.09 8.66
C GLN A 302 -9.17 9.81 9.20
N PHE A 303 -8.14 10.58 8.83
CA PHE A 303 -6.75 10.23 9.13
C PHE A 303 -6.12 11.10 10.22
N LYS A 304 -5.67 10.47 11.31
CA LYS A 304 -4.81 11.07 12.35
C LYS A 304 -3.33 10.89 11.98
N GLY A 305 -2.92 11.60 10.94
CA GLY A 305 -1.63 11.41 10.26
C GLY A 305 -0.44 12.21 10.75
N THR A 306 -0.58 12.95 11.85
CA THR A 306 0.40 13.95 12.28
C THR A 306 1.83 13.39 12.48
N GLN A 307 1.96 12.09 12.75
CA GLN A 307 3.28 11.41 12.85
C GLN A 307 4.06 11.43 11.52
N PHE A 308 3.39 11.37 10.37
CA PHE A 308 4.04 11.48 9.06
C PHE A 308 4.63 12.87 8.85
N PHE A 309 3.91 13.90 9.27
CA PHE A 309 4.40 15.28 9.23
C PHE A 309 5.62 15.47 10.13
N TRP A 310 5.56 15.06 11.40
CA TRP A 310 6.70 15.19 12.31
C TRP A 310 7.93 14.41 11.83
N SER A 311 7.73 13.23 11.26
CA SER A 311 8.83 12.43 10.71
C SER A 311 9.50 13.13 9.53
N ALA A 312 8.72 13.61 8.56
CA ALA A 312 9.25 14.37 7.43
C ALA A 312 9.95 15.66 7.89
N TYR A 313 9.33 16.41 8.80
CA TYR A 313 9.90 17.63 9.37
C TYR A 313 11.26 17.39 10.03
N ASN A 314 11.36 16.38 10.89
CA ASN A 314 12.59 16.08 11.62
C ASN A 314 13.71 15.62 10.67
N LEU A 315 13.39 14.81 9.65
CA LEU A 315 14.36 14.35 8.66
C LEU A 315 14.87 15.53 7.81
N ILE A 316 13.98 16.40 7.34
CA ILE A 316 14.37 17.59 6.53
C ILE A 316 15.16 18.60 7.36
N ALA A 317 14.71 18.89 8.59
CA ALA A 317 15.41 19.81 9.50
C ALA A 317 16.81 19.28 9.86
N GLY A 318 16.92 17.95 10.08
CA GLY A 318 18.18 17.24 10.29
C GLY A 318 19.13 17.34 9.10
N LEU A 319 18.63 17.07 7.88
CA LEU A 319 19.38 17.22 6.63
C LEU A 319 19.83 18.67 6.38
N SER A 320 19.04 19.64 6.83
CA SER A 320 19.34 21.07 6.70
C SER A 320 20.30 21.61 7.77
N TYR A 321 20.80 20.75 8.67
CA TYR A 321 21.66 21.11 9.81
C TYR A 321 21.10 22.26 10.67
N ILE A 322 19.78 22.41 10.74
CA ILE A 322 19.14 23.45 11.54
C ILE A 322 19.17 23.02 12.99
N LYS A 323 20.22 23.43 13.71
CA LYS A 323 20.39 23.16 15.15
C LYS A 323 19.45 23.99 16.04
N ASN A 324 18.84 25.04 15.50
CA ASN A 324 17.98 25.97 16.23
C ASN A 324 16.60 26.00 15.58
N TYR A 325 15.61 25.39 16.24
CA TYR A 325 14.25 25.26 15.74
C TYR A 325 13.54 26.63 15.59
N ASP A 326 14.01 27.67 16.28
CA ASP A 326 13.49 29.04 16.18
C ASP A 326 14.03 29.86 14.99
N LYS A 327 14.52 29.17 13.95
CA LYS A 327 14.99 29.82 12.72
C LYS A 327 13.82 30.49 11.98
N ILE A 328 14.03 31.75 11.58
CA ILE A 328 13.13 32.45 10.65
C ILE A 328 13.39 31.89 9.25
N ILE A 329 12.33 31.41 8.60
CA ILE A 329 12.34 31.01 7.20
C ILE A 329 11.73 32.15 6.40
N ALA A 330 12.43 32.60 5.37
CA ALA A 330 11.95 33.60 4.43
C ALA A 330 11.91 32.98 3.03
N VAL A 331 10.76 33.09 2.38
CA VAL A 331 10.50 32.48 1.07
C VAL A 331 10.24 33.60 0.07
N CYS A 332 11.12 33.75 -0.92
CA CYS A 332 11.04 34.80 -1.94
C CYS A 332 10.11 34.39 -3.10
N GLN A 333 8.88 34.03 -2.78
CA GLN A 333 7.84 33.73 -3.76
C GLN A 333 6.46 33.99 -3.16
N LYS A 334 5.70 34.94 -3.74
CA LYS A 334 4.37 35.33 -3.27
C LYS A 334 3.39 34.13 -3.30
N PRO A 335 2.63 33.88 -2.23
CA PRO A 335 1.47 32.98 -2.27
C PRO A 335 0.36 33.55 -3.16
N SER A 336 -0.35 32.72 -3.92
CA SER A 336 -1.45 33.19 -4.78
C SER A 336 -2.74 33.40 -3.96
N PHE A 337 -2.87 34.57 -3.34
CA PHE A 337 -4.06 34.93 -2.56
C PHE A 337 -5.22 35.39 -3.45
N SER A 338 -6.44 35.06 -3.02
CA SER A 338 -7.65 35.29 -3.81
C SER A 338 -8.11 36.76 -3.81
N SER A 339 -7.59 37.61 -2.92
CA SER A 339 -7.86 39.06 -2.88
C SER A 339 -6.77 39.84 -2.11
N GLU A 340 -6.10 40.82 -2.75
CA GLU A 340 -5.05 41.64 -2.10
C GLU A 340 -5.56 42.51 -0.94
N GLU A 341 -6.81 42.98 -1.01
CA GLU A 341 -7.45 43.80 0.04
C GLU A 341 -7.62 43.06 1.37
N ILE A 342 -7.88 41.74 1.32
CA ILE A 342 -8.02 40.89 2.51
C ILE A 342 -6.68 40.75 3.23
N LEU A 343 -5.58 40.69 2.46
CA LEU A 343 -4.23 40.54 2.98
C LEU A 343 -3.78 41.78 3.76
N LEU A 344 -3.98 42.97 3.18
CA LEU A 344 -3.62 44.24 3.81
C LEU A 344 -4.37 44.45 5.12
N THR A 345 -5.66 44.10 5.14
CA THR A 345 -6.51 44.19 6.34
C THR A 345 -6.00 43.29 7.47
N ARG A 346 -5.52 42.07 7.16
CA ARG A 346 -5.00 41.11 8.16
C ARG A 346 -3.59 41.47 8.64
N ILE A 347 -2.73 41.97 7.74
CA ILE A 347 -1.41 42.51 8.11
C ILE A 347 -1.57 43.67 9.10
N GLU A 348 -2.55 44.56 8.88
CA GLU A 348 -2.86 45.64 9.82
C GLU A 348 -3.38 45.13 11.17
N GLN A 349 -4.24 44.11 11.17
CA GLN A 349 -4.75 43.51 12.41
C GLN A 349 -3.64 42.83 13.23
N SER A 350 -2.70 42.15 12.57
CA SER A 350 -1.53 41.55 13.23
C SER A 350 -0.60 42.61 13.87
N LYS A 351 -0.35 43.73 13.17
CA LYS A 351 0.42 44.87 13.70
C LYS A 351 -0.25 45.51 14.94
N ARG A 352 -1.59 45.57 14.98
CA ARG A 352 -2.33 46.09 16.15
C ARG A 352 -2.29 45.15 17.37
N ASN A 353 -2.27 43.83 17.14
CA ASN A 353 -2.21 42.86 18.23
C ASN A 353 -0.82 42.71 18.84
N THR A 354 0.23 43.05 18.09
CA THR A 354 1.63 43.06 18.59
C THR A 354 2.01 44.34 19.33
N SER A 355 1.27 45.45 19.17
CA SER A 355 1.49 46.68 19.95
C SER A 355 0.82 46.69 21.33
N ASN A 356 0.03 45.65 21.64
CA ASN A 356 -0.72 45.53 22.90
C ASN A 356 -0.07 44.53 23.89
N TYR A 357 1.20 44.16 23.67
CA TYR A 357 2.01 43.36 24.58
C TYR A 357 3.30 44.09 24.98
#